data_AF-U4L3P8-F1
#
_entry.id   AF-U4L3P8-F1
#
_cell.length_a   1.000
_cell.length_b   1.000
_cell.length_c   1.000
_cell.angle_alpha   90.00
_cell.angle_beta   90.00
_cell.angle_gamma   90.00
#
_symmetry.space_group_name_H-M   'P 1'
#
loop_
_entity.id
_entity.type
_entity.pdbx_description
1 polymer ?
#
loop_
_entity_poly.entity_id
_entity_poly.type
_entity_poly.pdbx_seq_one_letter_code
_entity_poly.pdbx_strand_id
1 'polypeptide(L)' 'MAPPKNQVAASRRQPQQAGFISSAYKGLRSPENSSLVKSVAIFAVAVTFLQTGFGEFLVPAF' A
#
# COMPACT_ATOMS: atom_id res chain seq x y z
N MET A 1 35.36 30.05 36.82
CA MET A 1 35.24 28.70 36.23
C MET A 1 34.02 28.69 35.33
N ALA A 2 34.21 28.53 34.03
CA ALA A 2 33.12 28.47 33.05
C ALA A 2 32.65 27.01 32.88
N PRO A 3 31.35 26.74 32.72
CA PRO A 3 30.90 25.44 32.23
C PRO A 3 30.87 25.51 30.71
N PRO A 4 31.58 24.62 30.01
CA PRO A 4 30.87 24.00 28.91
C PRO A 4 31.25 22.53 28.76
N LYS A 5 30.32 21.73 28.21
CA LYS A 5 30.50 21.04 26.92
C LYS A 5 29.56 19.83 26.80
N ASN A 6 28.60 20.01 25.90
CA ASN A 6 28.11 19.04 24.93
C ASN A 6 27.57 17.70 25.42
N GLN A 7 26.26 17.59 25.67
CA GLN A 7 25.51 16.34 25.40
C GLN A 7 24.04 16.57 25.03
N VAL A 8 23.74 17.57 24.18
CA VAL A 8 22.40 17.64 23.56
C VAL A 8 22.52 17.71 22.03
N ALA A 9 23.49 16.98 21.49
CA ALA A 9 23.54 16.60 20.08
C ALA A 9 22.88 15.23 19.83
N ALA A 10 22.06 14.74 20.78
CA ALA A 10 21.02 13.78 20.44
C ALA A 10 19.88 14.58 19.81
N SER A 11 20.12 15.02 18.57
CA SER A 11 19.06 15.21 17.58
C SER A 11 18.22 13.94 17.66
N ARG A 12 17.17 14.01 18.48
CA ARG A 12 16.06 13.09 18.47
C ARG A 12 15.56 13.22 17.05
N ARG A 13 16.04 12.32 16.18
CA ARG A 13 15.38 12.01 14.92
C ARG A 13 13.99 11.56 15.35
N GLN A 14 13.11 12.53 15.58
CA GLN A 14 11.69 12.29 15.61
C GLN A 14 11.45 11.50 14.33
N PRO A 15 10.90 10.28 14.42
CA PRO A 15 10.53 9.57 13.21
C PRO A 15 9.61 10.53 12.47
N GLN A 16 10.12 11.08 11.37
CA GLN A 16 9.41 12.01 10.52
C GLN A 16 8.04 11.42 10.34
N GLN A 17 7.01 12.10 10.86
CA GLN A 17 5.64 11.61 10.86
C GLN A 17 5.34 11.24 9.42
N ALA A 18 5.48 9.96 9.10
CA ALA A 18 5.33 9.46 7.75
C ALA A 18 3.88 9.80 7.44
N GLY A 19 3.67 10.79 6.56
CA GLY A 19 2.35 11.39 6.37
C GLY A 19 1.30 10.31 6.16
N PHE A 20 0.04 10.58 6.49
CA PHE A 20 -1.06 9.60 6.44
C PHE A 20 -1.06 8.71 5.18
N ILE A 21 -0.61 9.24 4.04
CA ILE A 21 -0.44 8.50 2.79
C ILE A 21 0.67 7.43 2.89
N SER A 22 1.83 7.76 3.47
CA SER A 22 2.93 6.83 3.70
C SER A 22 2.59 5.75 4.73
N SER A 23 1.88 6.09 5.81
CA SER A 23 1.44 5.10 6.81
C SER A 23 0.34 4.17 6.25
N ALA A 24 -0.60 4.70 5.47
CA ALA A 24 -1.59 3.90 4.75
C ALA A 24 -0.93 2.99 3.71
N TYR A 25 0.07 3.48 2.97
CA TYR A 25 0.82 2.67 1.99
C TYR A 25 1.64 1.57 2.67
N LYS A 26 2.25 1.88 3.83
CA LYS A 26 2.94 0.90 4.66
C LYS A 26 1.98 -0.12 5.26
N GLY A 27 0.77 0.30 5.65
CA GLY A 27 -0.29 -0.59 6.14
C GLY A 27 -0.78 -1.52 5.04
N LEU A 28 -1.10 -1.00 3.85
CA LEU A 28 -1.53 -1.79 2.70
C LEU A 28 -0.45 -2.77 2.23
N ARG A 29 0.81 -2.37 2.26
CA ARG A 29 1.95 -3.23 1.91
C ARG A 29 2.48 -4.05 3.09
N SER A 30 1.91 -3.89 4.28
CA SER A 30 2.26 -4.71 5.44
C SER A 30 1.82 -6.16 5.16
N PRO A 31 2.65 -7.17 5.46
CA PRO A 31 2.30 -8.58 5.27
C PRO A 31 0.98 -8.99 5.94
N GLU A 32 0.58 -8.28 6.99
CA GLU A 32 -0.69 -8.42 7.71
C GLU A 32 -1.91 -8.23 6.79
N ASN A 33 -1.86 -7.25 5.89
CA ASN A 33 -2.97 -6.89 5.00
C ASN A 33 -2.83 -7.52 3.61
N SER A 34 -1.78 -8.33 3.40
CA SER A 34 -1.50 -8.95 2.11
C SER A 34 -2.62 -9.87 1.62
N SER A 35 -3.34 -10.53 2.53
CA SER A 35 -4.49 -11.37 2.17
C SER A 35 -5.65 -10.54 1.59
N LEU A 36 -5.93 -9.38 2.18
CA LEU A 36 -6.97 -8.47 1.72
C LEU A 36 -6.59 -7.82 0.38
N VAL A 37 -5.34 -7.38 0.24
CA VAL A 37 -4.85 -6.81 -1.02
C VAL A 37 -4.91 -7.85 -2.14
N LYS A 38 -4.51 -9.09 -1.86
CA LYS A 38 -4.59 -10.19 -2.83
C LYS A 38 -6.03 -10.50 -3.23
N SER A 39 -6.98 -10.56 -2.29
CA SER A 39 -8.38 -10.85 -2.63
C SER A 39 -9.01 -9.75 -3.47
N VAL A 40 -8.76 -8.47 -3.13
CA VAL A 40 -9.21 -7.32 -3.93
C VAL A 40 -8.58 -7.35 -5.32
N ALA A 41 -7.28 -7.65 -5.42
CA ALA A 41 -6.59 -7.76 -6.70
C ALA A 41 -7.18 -8.88 -7.59
N ILE A 42 -7.36 -10.09 -7.04
CA ILE A 42 -7.94 -11.23 -7.77
C ILE A 42 -9.37 -10.92 -8.20
N PHE A 43 -10.17 -10.31 -7.32
CA PHE A 43 -11.53 -9.91 -7.63
C PHE A 43 -11.59 -8.90 -8.78
N ALA A 44 -10.76 -7.85 -8.74
CA ALA A 44 -10.69 -6.86 -9.81
C ALA A 44 -10.28 -7.47 -11.16
N VAL A 45 -9.30 -8.39 -11.14
CA VAL A 45 -8.89 -9.15 -12.34
C VAL A 45 -10.06 -9.97 -12.88
N ALA A 46 -10.76 -10.72 -12.03
CA ALA A 46 -11.89 -11.55 -12.42
C ALA A 46 -13.06 -10.71 -12.98
N VAL A 47 -13.39 -9.58 -12.34
CA VAL A 47 -14.44 -8.67 -12.81
C VAL A 47 -14.07 -8.04 -14.15
N THR A 48 -12.82 -7.59 -14.30
CA THR A 48 -12.34 -7.04 -15.58
C THR A 48 -12.39 -8.09 -16.68
N PHE A 49 -11.94 -9.31 -16.38
CA PHE A 49 -12.03 -10.44 -17.30
C PHE A 49 -13.47 -10.76 -17.70
N LEU A 50 -14.39 -10.81 -16.73
CA LEU A 50 -15.82 -11.01 -17.00
C LEU A 50 -16.40 -9.89 -17.88
N GLN A 51 -16.01 -8.65 -17.60
CA GLN A 51 -16.47 -7.46 -18.31
C GLN A 51 -15.85 -7.30 -19.71
N THR A 52 -14.72 -7.93 -20.00
CA THR A 52 -14.03 -7.90 -21.30
C THR A 52 -14.89 -8.40 -22.47
N GLY A 53 -16.09 -8.93 -22.23
CA GLY A 53 -17.03 -9.23 -23.31
C GLY A 53 -16.80 -10.60 -23.94
N PHE A 54 -16.38 -11.59 -23.14
CA PHE A 54 -16.38 -13.00 -23.56
C PHE A 54 -17.77 -13.53 -23.96
N GLY A 55 -18.84 -12.74 -23.79
CA GLY A 55 -20.17 -13.06 -24.31
C GLY A 55 -20.18 -13.30 -25.83
N GLU A 56 -19.42 -12.53 -26.61
CA GLU A 56 -19.28 -12.73 -28.06
C GLU A 56 -18.47 -13.98 -28.43
N PHE A 57 -17.76 -14.60 -27.47
CA PHE A 57 -17.07 -15.88 -27.68
C PHE A 57 -18.01 -17.08 -27.54
N LEU A 58 -19.17 -16.91 -26.89
CA LEU A 58 -20.15 -17.97 -26.63
C LEU A 58 -21.34 -17.96 -27.60
N VAL A 59 -21.52 -16.89 -28.38
CA VAL A 59 -22.57 -16.82 -29.41
C VAL A 59 -21.90 -17.04 -30.77
N PRO A 60 -22.29 -18.07 -31.54
CA PRO A 60 -21.79 -18.23 -32.90
C PRO A 60 -22.17 -17.00 -33.71
N ALA A 61 -21.16 -16.35 -34.32
CA ALA A 61 -21.39 -15.32 -35.31
C ALA A 61 -22.18 -15.93 -36.47
N PHE A 62 -23.40 -15.45 -36.67
CA PHE A 62 -24.25 -15.81 -37.79
C PHE A 62 -23.70 -15.23 -39.10
#